data_AF-A0A9D0XUQ6-F1
#
_entry.id   AF-A0A9D0XUQ6-F1
#
_cell.length_a   1.000
_cell.length_b   1.000
_cell.length_c   1.000
_cell.angle_alpha   90.00
_cell.angle_beta   90.00
_cell.angle_gamma   90.00
#
_symmetry.space_group_name_H-M   'P 1'
#
loop_
_entity.id
_entity.type
_entity.pdbx_description
1 polymer ?
#
loop_
_entity_poly.entity_id
_entity_poly.type
_entity_poly.pdbx_seq_one_letter_code
_entity_poly.pdbx_strand_id
1 'polypeptide(L)'
;MHKLLKKQLKKLGFKDGHFPDGNLDKFIELVNVAYKEADEERIFLEHTLETSSQEMQELFEELKQKSETELAKSEERYRKLATRDIVTGALNRYAFQEQLKRTIAHARRVNKHFALLFLDLDHFKDVNDNYGHDIGDKLLQEVAKRVLFCIREEDVLARLGGDEFVLLFTEVNGLEMKPLVNKIVTLFREPWYIGEN
;
A
#
# COMPACT_ATOMS: atom_id res chain seq x y z
N MET A 1 -36.02 32.89 -35.53
CA MET A 1 -35.11 34.03 -35.26
C MET A 1 -34.41 33.79 -33.93
N HIS A 2 -33.07 33.67 -33.93
CA HIS A 2 -32.26 33.32 -32.75
C HIS A 2 -32.47 34.31 -31.59
N LYS A 3 -32.53 33.85 -30.33
CA LYS A 3 -32.80 34.72 -29.14
C LYS A 3 -31.79 35.86 -29.01
N LEU A 4 -30.52 35.59 -29.33
CA LEU A 4 -29.43 36.56 -29.27
C LEU A 4 -29.61 37.66 -30.33
N LEU A 5 -29.95 37.28 -31.57
CA LEU A 5 -30.28 38.18 -32.66
C LEU A 5 -31.49 39.06 -32.29
N LYS A 6 -32.53 38.46 -31.70
CA LYS A 6 -33.73 39.20 -31.24
C LYS A 6 -33.40 40.21 -30.13
N LYS A 7 -32.46 39.89 -29.23
CA LYS A 7 -31.99 40.77 -28.14
C LYS A 7 -31.10 41.91 -28.68
N GLN A 8 -30.21 41.61 -29.62
CA GLN A 8 -29.32 42.56 -30.33
C GLN A 8 -30.14 43.54 -31.18
N LEU A 9 -31.07 43.05 -32.00
CA LEU A 9 -31.97 43.87 -32.82
C LEU A 9 -32.85 44.80 -31.98
N LYS A 10 -33.32 44.34 -30.83
CA LYS A 10 -34.09 45.16 -29.88
C LYS A 10 -33.23 46.26 -29.23
N LYS A 11 -31.94 45.99 -28.98
CA LYS A 11 -30.96 46.97 -28.49
C LYS A 11 -30.66 48.07 -29.51
N LEU A 12 -30.79 47.75 -30.80
CA LEU A 12 -30.49 48.60 -31.96
C LEU A 12 -31.71 49.32 -32.55
N GLY A 13 -32.87 49.24 -31.89
CA GLY A 13 -34.07 50.00 -32.28
C GLY A 13 -34.99 49.30 -33.28
N PHE A 14 -34.77 48.02 -33.60
CA PHE A 14 -35.67 47.25 -34.46
C PHE A 14 -36.99 46.96 -33.72
N LYS A 15 -38.07 47.65 -34.11
CA LYS A 15 -39.44 47.47 -33.59
C LYS A 15 -40.37 47.10 -34.75
N ASP A 16 -41.23 46.11 -34.52
CA ASP A 16 -42.37 45.76 -35.41
C ASP A 16 -42.01 45.54 -36.89
N GLY A 17 -40.83 44.93 -37.14
CA GLY A 17 -40.41 44.55 -38.50
C GLY A 17 -39.92 45.72 -39.37
N HIS A 18 -39.82 46.93 -38.83
CA HIS A 18 -39.32 48.11 -39.55
C HIS A 18 -37.89 48.48 -39.14
N PHE A 19 -37.06 48.74 -40.15
CA PHE A 19 -35.70 49.25 -39.98
C PHE A 19 -35.74 50.74 -39.62
N PRO A 20 -34.97 51.20 -38.62
CA PRO A 20 -34.66 52.61 -38.51
C PRO A 20 -33.87 52.99 -39.78
N ASP A 21 -34.37 53.95 -40.55
CA ASP A 21 -33.73 54.59 -41.71
C ASP A 21 -33.71 53.82 -43.05
N GLY A 22 -34.26 52.60 -43.15
CA GLY A 22 -34.37 51.87 -44.43
C GLY A 22 -33.04 51.46 -45.10
N ASN A 23 -31.91 51.62 -44.40
CA ASN A 23 -30.57 51.35 -44.92
C ASN A 23 -30.17 49.88 -44.64
N LEU A 24 -30.24 49.05 -45.67
CA LEU A 24 -29.89 47.63 -45.62
C LEU A 24 -28.42 47.39 -45.26
N ASP A 25 -27.51 48.25 -45.71
CA ASP A 25 -26.07 48.10 -45.45
C ASP A 25 -25.77 48.25 -43.96
N LYS A 26 -26.39 49.25 -43.32
CA LYS A 26 -26.27 49.49 -41.87
C LYS A 26 -26.84 48.34 -41.04
N PHE A 27 -27.91 47.70 -41.51
CA PHE A 27 -28.44 46.49 -40.88
C PHE A 27 -27.48 45.30 -41.01
N ILE A 28 -26.96 45.06 -42.21
CA ILE A 28 -26.01 43.97 -42.47
C ILE A 28 -24.76 44.15 -41.59
N GLU A 29 -24.25 45.38 -41.46
CA GLU A 29 -23.12 45.70 -40.59
C GLU A 29 -23.42 45.36 -39.12
N LEU A 30 -24.57 45.77 -38.60
CA LEU A 30 -25.00 45.49 -37.22
C LEU A 30 -25.18 43.99 -36.96
N VAL A 31 -25.73 43.26 -37.93
CA VAL A 31 -25.88 41.81 -37.86
C VAL A 31 -24.51 41.14 -37.84
N ASN A 32 -23.58 41.57 -38.71
CA ASN A 32 -22.22 41.06 -38.75
C ASN A 32 -21.47 41.29 -37.43
N VAL A 33 -21.59 42.47 -36.82
CA VAL A 33 -21.01 42.76 -35.50
C VAL A 33 -21.58 41.82 -34.43
N ALA A 34 -22.90 41.67 -34.38
CA ALA A 34 -23.55 40.80 -33.40
C ALA A 34 -23.19 39.32 -33.57
N TYR A 35 -23.01 38.85 -34.81
CA TYR A 35 -22.53 37.48 -35.08
C TYR A 35 -21.06 37.32 -34.71
N LYS A 36 -20.21 38.32 -35.00
CA LYS A 36 -18.79 38.28 -34.64
C LYS A 36 -18.58 38.24 -33.13
N GLU A 37 -19.28 39.10 -32.38
CA GLU A 37 -19.25 39.08 -30.90
C GLU A 37 -19.70 37.72 -30.34
N ALA A 38 -20.78 37.15 -30.90
CA ALA A 38 -21.30 35.87 -30.45
C ALA A 38 -20.35 34.70 -30.75
N ASP A 39 -19.64 34.76 -31.89
CA ASP A 39 -18.65 33.75 -32.27
C ASP A 39 -17.39 33.87 -31.40
N GLU A 40 -16.91 35.08 -31.13
CA GLU A 40 -15.81 35.34 -30.19
C GLU A 40 -16.13 34.85 -28.77
N GLU A 41 -17.34 35.11 -28.26
CA GLU A 41 -17.80 34.64 -26.95
C GLU A 41 -17.89 33.10 -26.91
N ARG A 42 -18.35 32.48 -28.00
CA ARG A 42 -18.41 31.01 -28.12
C ARG A 42 -17.01 30.39 -28.11
N ILE A 43 -16.09 30.92 -28.91
CA ILE A 43 -14.70 30.44 -29.00
C ILE A 43 -14.01 30.57 -27.64
N PHE A 44 -14.21 31.70 -26.95
CA PHE A 44 -13.67 31.91 -25.61
C PHE A 44 -14.20 30.88 -24.60
N LEU A 45 -15.50 30.61 -24.63
CA LEU A 45 -16.13 29.62 -23.75
C LEU A 45 -15.65 28.19 -24.05
N GLU A 46 -15.53 27.82 -25.33
CA GLU A 46 -14.99 26.52 -25.76
C GLU A 46 -13.56 26.34 -25.24
N HIS A 47 -12.67 27.33 -25.44
CA HIS A 47 -11.29 27.28 -24.95
C HIS A 47 -11.22 27.19 -23.41
N THR A 48 -12.07 27.93 -22.71
CA THR A 48 -12.13 27.89 -21.23
C THR A 48 -12.58 26.52 -20.73
N LEU A 49 -13.58 25.93 -21.39
CA LEU A 49 -14.07 24.59 -21.07
C LEU A 49 -13.02 23.53 -21.37
N GLU A 50 -12.31 23.63 -22.50
CA GLU A 50 -11.22 22.74 -22.84
C GLU A 50 -10.09 22.81 -21.81
N THR A 51 -9.67 24.03 -21.44
CA THR A 51 -8.63 24.25 -20.44
C THR A 51 -9.04 23.66 -19.09
N SER A 52 -10.26 23.96 -18.62
CA SER A 52 -10.77 23.42 -17.36
C SER A 52 -10.92 21.90 -17.40
N SER A 53 -11.32 21.33 -18.54
CA SER A 53 -11.41 19.88 -18.73
C SER A 53 -10.03 19.23 -18.69
N GLN A 54 -9.00 19.87 -19.26
CA GLN A 54 -7.63 19.37 -19.22
C GLN A 54 -7.09 19.38 -17.78
N GLU A 55 -7.21 20.51 -17.07
CA GLU A 55 -6.80 20.62 -15.67
C GLU A 55 -7.51 19.58 -14.78
N MET A 56 -8.81 19.36 -15.02
CA MET A 56 -9.57 18.35 -14.28
C MET A 56 -9.10 16.93 -14.57
N GLN A 57 -8.72 16.62 -15.81
CA GLN A 57 -8.17 15.32 -16.18
C GLN A 57 -6.80 15.08 -15.54
N GLU A 58 -5.92 16.09 -15.54
CA GLU A 58 -4.62 16.01 -14.89
C GLU A 58 -4.75 15.76 -13.38
N LEU A 59 -5.60 16.53 -12.70
CA LEU A 59 -5.85 16.37 -11.28
C LEU A 59 -6.47 15.01 -10.95
N PHE A 60 -7.38 14.52 -11.80
CA PHE A 60 -7.98 13.20 -11.63
C PHE A 60 -6.92 12.09 -11.73
N GLU A 61 -6.02 12.17 -12.69
CA GLU A 61 -4.95 11.18 -12.86
C GLU A 61 -3.96 11.22 -11.67
N GLU A 62 -3.61 12.41 -11.17
CA GLU A 62 -2.77 12.55 -9.97
C GLU A 62 -3.44 11.95 -8.72
N LEU A 63 -4.71 12.28 -8.48
CA LEU A 63 -5.50 11.72 -7.37
C LEU A 63 -5.60 10.20 -7.46
N LYS A 64 -5.82 9.67 -8.67
CA LYS A 64 -5.91 8.24 -8.92
C LYS A 64 -4.59 7.54 -8.61
N GLN A 65 -3.47 8.03 -9.13
CA GLN A 65 -2.14 7.47 -8.83
C GLN A 65 -1.84 7.50 -7.33
N LYS A 66 -2.16 8.61 -6.66
CA LYS A 66 -2.00 8.72 -5.20
C LYS A 66 -2.86 7.70 -4.46
N SER A 67 -4.12 7.53 -4.85
CA SER A 67 -5.01 6.54 -4.25
C SER A 67 -4.52 5.11 -4.45
N GLU A 68 -4.04 4.76 -5.64
CA GLU A 68 -3.51 3.43 -5.95
C GLU A 68 -2.25 3.13 -5.13
N THR A 69 -1.34 4.09 -5.02
CA THR A 69 -0.12 3.93 -4.21
C THR A 69 -0.43 3.78 -2.71
N GLU A 70 -1.39 4.52 -2.17
CA GLU A 70 -1.81 4.37 -0.78
C GLU A 70 -2.53 3.04 -0.52
N LEU A 71 -3.38 2.60 -1.47
CA LEU A 71 -4.00 1.28 -1.40
C LEU A 71 -2.96 0.17 -1.36
N ALA A 72 -1.98 0.19 -2.28
CA ALA A 72 -0.92 -0.82 -2.33
C ALA A 72 -0.09 -0.86 -1.04
N LYS A 73 0.26 0.31 -0.47
CA LYS A 73 0.96 0.39 0.83
C LYS A 73 0.13 -0.19 1.98
N SER A 74 -1.18 0.09 1.97
CA SER A 74 -2.11 -0.42 2.97
C SER A 74 -2.21 -1.94 2.91
N GLU A 75 -2.38 -2.49 1.70
CA GLU A 75 -2.42 -3.94 1.47
C GLU A 75 -1.13 -4.64 1.89
N GLU A 76 0.04 -4.07 1.55
CA GLU A 76 1.35 -4.55 2.00
C GLU A 76 1.44 -4.61 3.53
N ARG A 77 0.97 -3.57 4.23
CA ARG A 77 0.91 -3.52 5.70
C ARG A 77 -0.05 -4.56 6.27
N TYR A 78 -1.25 -4.67 5.73
CA TYR A 78 -2.23 -5.67 6.16
C TYR A 78 -1.69 -7.09 5.98
N ARG A 79 -1.04 -7.37 4.84
CA ARG A 79 -0.40 -8.66 4.59
C ARG A 79 0.69 -8.97 5.62
N LYS A 80 1.52 -7.98 5.97
CA LYS A 80 2.55 -8.13 7.01
C LYS A 80 1.91 -8.41 8.37
N LEU A 81 0.91 -7.65 8.79
CA LEU A 81 0.20 -7.86 10.06
C LEU A 81 -0.50 -9.22 10.13
N ALA A 82 -1.07 -9.68 9.01
CA ALA A 82 -1.75 -10.97 8.94
C ALA A 82 -0.78 -12.17 9.06
N THR A 83 0.50 -11.98 8.75
CA THR A 83 1.46 -13.10 8.64
C THR A 83 2.67 -13.02 9.57
N ARG A 84 2.97 -11.86 10.12
CA ARG A 84 4.16 -11.61 10.94
C ARG A 84 3.77 -11.26 12.37
N ASP A 85 4.61 -11.67 13.32
CA ASP A 85 4.56 -11.21 14.69
C ASP A 85 5.04 -9.75 14.76
N ILE A 86 4.28 -8.90 15.44
CA ILE A 86 4.54 -7.45 15.45
C ILE A 86 5.80 -7.06 16.23
N VAL A 87 6.19 -7.87 17.21
CA VAL A 87 7.38 -7.58 18.05
C VAL A 87 8.63 -8.07 17.33
N THR A 88 8.62 -9.31 16.84
CA THR A 88 9.84 -10.00 16.39
C THR A 88 10.04 -10.00 14.87
N GLY A 89 8.99 -9.77 14.08
CA GLY A 89 9.03 -9.93 12.62
C GLY A 89 9.14 -11.39 12.13
N ALA A 90 9.16 -12.37 13.04
CA ALA A 90 9.00 -13.78 12.70
C ALA A 90 7.60 -14.07 12.13
N LEU A 91 7.35 -15.25 11.58
CA LEU A 91 5.97 -15.62 11.25
C LEU A 91 5.12 -15.67 12.52
N ASN A 92 3.87 -15.21 12.42
CA ASN A 92 2.92 -15.42 13.49
C ASN A 92 2.37 -16.86 13.47
N ARG A 93 1.65 -17.24 14.52
CA ARG A 93 1.01 -18.56 14.66
C ARG A 93 0.17 -18.96 13.44
N TYR A 94 -0.61 -18.04 12.89
CA TYR A 94 -1.47 -18.30 11.73
C TYR A 94 -0.66 -18.65 10.49
N ALA A 95 0.31 -17.81 10.12
CA ALA A 95 1.17 -18.05 8.97
C ALA A 95 2.04 -19.29 9.12
N PHE A 96 2.52 -19.58 10.33
CA PHE A 96 3.23 -20.81 10.62
C PHE A 96 2.40 -22.05 10.33
N GLN A 97 1.12 -22.07 10.76
CA GLN A 97 0.23 -23.20 10.50
C GLN A 97 0.01 -23.43 9.00
N GLU A 98 -0.20 -22.35 8.24
CA GLU A 98 -0.33 -22.44 6.79
C GLU A 98 0.96 -22.95 6.13
N GLN A 99 2.12 -22.47 6.58
CA GLN A 99 3.41 -22.92 6.07
C GLN A 99 3.69 -24.39 6.42
N LEU A 100 3.37 -24.82 7.64
CA LEU A 100 3.52 -26.21 8.05
C LEU A 100 2.65 -27.15 7.20
N LYS A 101 1.40 -26.80 6.92
CA LYS A 101 0.53 -27.57 6.01
C LYS A 101 1.17 -27.73 4.64
N ARG A 102 1.72 -26.64 4.08
CA ARG A 102 2.42 -26.66 2.79
C ARG A 102 3.66 -27.55 2.82
N THR A 103 4.47 -27.45 3.87
CA THR A 103 5.68 -28.26 4.03
C THR A 103 5.36 -29.75 4.18
N ILE A 104 4.32 -30.12 4.94
CA ILE A 104 3.86 -31.51 5.04
C ILE A 104 3.44 -32.04 3.66
N ALA A 105 2.65 -31.27 2.91
CA ALA A 105 2.20 -31.65 1.57
C ALA A 105 3.36 -31.73 0.57
N HIS A 106 4.36 -30.88 0.70
CA HIS A 106 5.57 -30.91 -0.13
C HIS A 106 6.44 -32.13 0.20
N ALA A 107 6.78 -32.33 1.47
CA ALA A 107 7.58 -33.46 1.96
C ALA A 107 7.02 -34.82 1.50
N ARG A 108 5.69 -34.98 1.55
CA ARG A 108 5.00 -36.18 1.02
C ARG A 108 5.19 -36.37 -0.49
N ARG A 109 5.18 -35.29 -1.28
CA ARG A 109 5.32 -35.35 -2.74
C ARG A 109 6.75 -35.65 -3.18
N VAL A 110 7.75 -35.06 -2.51
CA VAL A 110 9.16 -35.23 -2.88
C VAL A 110 9.88 -36.33 -2.10
N ASN A 111 9.16 -37.04 -1.21
CA ASN A 111 9.70 -38.06 -0.30
C ASN A 111 10.92 -37.57 0.50
N LYS A 112 10.82 -36.35 1.03
CA LYS A 112 11.82 -35.73 1.91
C LYS A 112 11.28 -35.59 3.33
N HIS A 113 12.17 -35.39 4.29
CA HIS A 113 11.79 -35.10 5.66
C HIS A 113 11.86 -33.59 5.94
N PHE A 114 11.14 -33.17 6.97
CA PHE A 114 11.22 -31.86 7.56
C PHE A 114 11.37 -32.05 9.08
N ALA A 115 11.83 -31.03 9.79
CA ALA A 115 11.92 -31.07 11.24
C ALA A 115 11.28 -29.83 11.87
N LEU A 116 10.80 -30.02 13.09
CA LEU A 116 10.31 -28.95 13.95
C LEU A 116 11.19 -28.88 15.19
N LEU A 117 11.53 -27.66 15.59
CA LEU A 117 12.19 -27.37 16.85
C LEU A 117 11.35 -26.35 17.62
N PHE A 118 10.87 -26.75 18.79
CA PHE A 118 10.21 -25.84 19.72
C PHE A 118 11.26 -25.23 20.64
N LEU A 119 11.17 -23.92 20.84
CA LEU A 119 12.02 -23.15 21.73
C LEU A 119 11.14 -22.39 22.70
N ASP A 120 11.51 -22.46 23.97
CA ASP A 120 10.92 -21.70 25.07
C ASP A 120 12.08 -20.92 25.73
N LEU A 121 11.84 -19.67 26.11
CA LEU A 121 12.90 -18.85 26.74
C LEU A 121 12.86 -19.02 28.25
N ASP A 122 13.85 -19.72 28.78
CA ASP A 122 14.02 -19.87 30.23
C ASP A 122 13.99 -18.50 30.94
N HIS A 123 13.20 -18.38 31.99
CA HIS A 123 13.11 -17.19 32.85
C HIS A 123 12.69 -15.90 32.13
N PHE A 124 12.03 -15.96 30.97
CA PHE A 124 11.57 -14.75 30.27
C PHE A 124 10.62 -13.89 31.11
N LYS A 125 9.78 -14.52 31.92
CA LYS A 125 8.92 -13.80 32.88
C LYS A 125 9.73 -12.99 33.88
N ASP A 126 10.83 -13.54 34.40
CA ASP A 126 11.70 -12.83 35.34
C ASP A 126 12.34 -11.60 34.69
N VAL A 127 12.65 -11.66 33.39
CA VAL A 127 13.15 -10.49 32.64
C VAL A 127 12.07 -9.40 32.56
N ASN A 128 10.83 -9.76 32.21
CA ASN A 128 9.73 -8.80 32.17
C ASN A 128 9.44 -8.17 33.53
N ASP A 129 9.43 -8.99 34.58
CA ASP A 129 9.09 -8.56 35.94
C ASP A 129 10.17 -7.63 36.52
N ASN A 130 11.46 -7.85 36.19
CA ASN A 130 12.57 -7.04 36.70
C ASN A 130 12.94 -5.83 35.84
N TYR A 131 12.74 -5.90 34.51
CA TYR A 131 13.23 -4.89 33.57
C TYR A 131 12.13 -4.27 32.69
N GLY A 132 10.89 -4.74 32.83
CA GLY A 132 9.73 -4.24 32.08
C GLY A 132 9.56 -4.89 30.70
N HIS A 133 8.33 -4.79 30.18
CA HIS A 133 7.95 -5.39 28.90
C HIS A 133 8.73 -4.85 27.70
N ASP A 134 9.16 -3.57 27.72
CA ASP A 134 9.96 -3.01 26.63
C ASP A 134 11.32 -3.71 26.48
N ILE A 135 11.94 -4.13 27.58
CA ILE A 135 13.18 -4.92 27.56
C ILE A 135 12.90 -6.36 27.15
N GLY A 136 11.79 -6.94 27.60
CA GLY A 136 11.33 -8.24 27.14
C GLY A 136 11.11 -8.28 25.62
N ASP A 137 10.46 -7.27 25.06
CA ASP A 137 10.23 -7.15 23.62
C ASP A 137 11.55 -7.03 22.83
N LYS A 138 12.52 -6.28 23.35
CA LYS A 138 13.87 -6.21 22.76
C LYS A 138 14.62 -7.55 22.85
N LEU A 139 14.48 -8.29 23.95
CA LEU A 139 15.02 -9.65 24.07
C LEU A 139 14.44 -10.56 22.99
N LEU A 140 13.11 -10.56 22.82
CA LEU A 140 12.43 -11.35 21.80
C LEU A 140 12.88 -10.98 20.38
N GLN A 141 13.08 -9.69 20.11
CA GLN A 141 13.63 -9.19 18.84
C GLN A 141 15.04 -9.72 18.59
N GLU A 142 15.94 -9.64 19.58
CA GLU A 142 17.31 -10.13 19.45
C GLU A 142 17.36 -11.66 19.32
N VAL A 143 16.50 -12.40 20.04
CA VAL A 143 16.33 -13.85 19.85
C VAL A 143 15.98 -14.15 18.39
N ALA A 144 14.93 -13.50 17.86
CA ALA A 144 14.50 -13.73 16.50
C ALA A 144 15.58 -13.40 15.48
N LYS A 145 16.26 -12.28 15.64
CA LYS A 145 17.36 -11.83 14.78
C LYS A 145 18.55 -12.81 14.79
N ARG A 146 19.02 -13.23 15.98
CA ARG A 146 20.14 -14.18 16.08
C ARG A 146 19.79 -15.53 15.46
N VAL A 147 18.56 -16.00 15.67
CA VAL A 147 18.09 -17.27 15.10
C VAL A 147 17.98 -17.17 13.58
N LEU A 148 17.37 -16.11 13.04
CA LEU A 148 17.25 -15.88 11.59
C LEU A 148 18.61 -15.82 10.91
N PHE A 149 19.63 -15.27 11.57
CA PHE A 149 21.01 -15.26 11.05
C PHE A 149 21.66 -16.65 11.02
N CYS A 150 21.18 -17.60 11.84
CA CYS A 150 21.75 -18.93 11.96
C CYS A 150 21.13 -19.96 11.01
N ILE A 151 19.90 -19.74 10.58
CA ILE A 151 19.13 -20.65 9.72
C ILE A 151 19.23 -20.26 8.25
N ARG A 152 18.83 -21.17 7.36
CA ARG A 152 18.83 -20.93 5.91
C ARG A 152 17.58 -20.14 5.50
N GLU A 153 17.57 -19.59 4.29
CA GLU A 153 16.45 -18.77 3.79
C GLU A 153 15.15 -19.59 3.64
N GLU A 154 15.29 -20.87 3.33
CA GLU A 154 14.18 -21.83 3.24
C GLU A 154 13.63 -22.29 4.59
N ASP A 155 14.38 -22.07 5.67
CA ASP A 155 13.95 -22.39 7.02
C ASP A 155 13.08 -21.28 7.58
N VAL A 156 12.15 -21.64 8.46
CA VAL A 156 11.12 -20.73 8.93
C VAL A 156 11.22 -20.58 10.43
N LEU A 157 11.33 -19.34 10.91
CA LEU A 157 11.12 -18.99 12.30
C LEU A 157 9.71 -18.41 12.49
N ALA A 158 8.99 -18.93 13.49
CA ALA A 158 7.72 -18.41 13.93
C ALA A 158 7.71 -18.16 15.44
N ARG A 159 6.94 -17.16 15.87
CA ARG A 159 6.58 -16.95 17.28
C ARG A 159 5.12 -17.34 17.47
N LEU A 160 4.87 -18.27 18.39
CA LEU A 160 3.52 -18.76 18.65
C LEU A 160 2.79 -17.87 19.67
N GLY A 161 3.53 -17.24 20.57
CA GLY A 161 3.03 -16.31 21.59
C GLY A 161 3.97 -16.29 22.79
N GLY A 162 3.95 -15.22 23.60
CA GLY A 162 4.83 -15.12 24.77
C GLY A 162 6.30 -15.27 24.38
N ASP A 163 6.98 -16.21 25.00
CA ASP A 163 8.36 -16.64 24.79
C ASP A 163 8.52 -17.84 23.84
N GLU A 164 7.42 -18.36 23.30
CA GLU A 164 7.42 -19.58 22.48
C GLU A 164 7.77 -19.29 21.02
N PHE A 165 8.87 -19.90 20.55
CA PHE A 165 9.27 -19.92 19.14
C PHE A 165 9.23 -21.34 18.57
N VAL A 166 8.99 -21.42 17.26
CA VAL A 166 9.10 -22.66 16.51
C VAL A 166 9.92 -22.44 15.26
N LEU A 167 10.87 -23.33 15.04
CA LEU A 167 11.57 -23.44 13.77
C LEU A 167 11.03 -24.60 12.96
N LEU A 168 10.86 -24.37 11.67
CA LEU A 168 10.53 -25.37 10.68
C LEU A 168 11.68 -25.45 9.68
N PHE A 169 12.37 -26.58 9.72
CA PHE A 169 13.47 -26.90 8.81
C PHE A 169 12.93 -27.75 7.66
N THR A 170 13.21 -27.32 6.42
CA THR A 170 12.73 -28.02 5.23
C THR A 170 13.82 -28.94 4.67
N GLU A 171 13.41 -30.03 4.02
CA GLU A 171 14.31 -30.96 3.31
C GLU A 171 15.51 -31.50 4.13
N VAL A 172 15.32 -31.73 5.43
CA VAL A 172 16.39 -32.18 6.32
C VAL A 172 16.71 -33.66 6.14
N ASN A 173 18.00 -33.98 6.23
CA ASN A 173 18.48 -35.35 6.42
C ASN A 173 18.76 -35.60 7.92
N GLY A 174 18.56 -36.82 8.42
CA GLY A 174 18.71 -37.13 9.85
C GLY A 174 20.09 -36.81 10.46
N LEU A 175 21.14 -36.72 9.63
CA LEU A 175 22.51 -36.35 10.05
C LEU A 175 22.69 -34.84 10.26
N GLU A 176 21.85 -33.99 9.65
CA GLU A 176 21.99 -32.53 9.68
C GLU A 176 21.35 -31.88 10.93
N MET A 177 20.48 -32.61 11.63
CA MET A 177 19.70 -32.05 12.74
C MET A 177 20.53 -31.79 14.00
N LYS A 178 21.42 -32.71 14.40
CA LYS A 178 22.22 -32.54 15.62
C LYS A 178 23.14 -31.30 15.56
N PRO A 179 23.92 -31.08 14.49
CA PRO A 179 24.73 -29.88 14.35
C PRO A 179 23.91 -28.59 14.37
N LEU A 180 22.73 -28.60 13.74
CA LEU A 180 21.85 -27.44 13.66
C LEU A 180 21.27 -27.06 15.02
N VAL A 181 20.76 -28.05 15.77
CA VAL A 181 20.29 -27.84 17.15
C VAL A 181 21.42 -27.35 18.04
N ASN A 182 22.62 -27.96 17.95
CA ASN A 182 23.78 -27.52 18.72
C ASN A 182 24.20 -26.08 18.40
N LYS A 183 24.10 -25.66 17.13
CA LYS A 183 24.36 -24.27 16.71
C LYS A 183 23.38 -23.31 17.39
N ILE A 184 22.08 -23.63 17.38
CA ILE A 184 21.05 -22.82 18.06
C ILE A 184 21.28 -22.80 19.58
N VAL A 185 21.57 -23.93 20.21
CA VAL A 185 21.87 -23.97 21.65
C VAL A 185 23.11 -23.14 21.99
N THR A 186 24.15 -23.20 21.17
CA THR A 186 25.38 -22.42 21.38
C THR A 186 25.11 -20.93 21.28
N LEU A 187 24.33 -20.51 20.28
CA LEU A 187 23.88 -19.13 20.09
C LEU A 187 23.15 -18.58 21.33
N PHE A 188 22.33 -19.41 21.99
CA PHE A 188 21.58 -19.01 23.19
C PHE A 188 22.44 -18.90 24.45
N ARG A 189 23.63 -19.51 24.45
CA ARG A 189 24.60 -19.38 25.56
C ARG A 189 25.42 -18.10 25.47
N GLU A 190 25.43 -17.44 24.32
CA GLU A 190 26.09 -16.14 24.19
C GLU A 190 25.32 -15.07 24.95
N PRO A 191 26.01 -14.15 25.66
CA PRO A 191 25.36 -13.10 26.42
C PRO A 191 24.43 -12.26 25.54
N TRP A 192 23.27 -11.90 26.08
CA TRP A 192 22.28 -11.06 25.42
C TRP A 192 22.56 -9.60 25.76
N TYR A 193 22.91 -8.80 24.76
CA TYR A 193 23.11 -7.36 24.91
C TYR A 193 21.83 -6.65 24.48
N ILE A 194 21.07 -6.14 25.45
CA ILE A 194 19.73 -5.59 25.24
C ILE A 194 19.66 -4.19 25.86
N GLY A 195 19.53 -3.18 25.01
CA GLY A 195 19.56 -1.77 25.42
C GLY A 195 20.96 -1.15 25.37
N GLU A 196 21.04 0.16 25.59
CA GLU A 196 22.31 0.86 25.76
C GLU A 196 22.74 0.77 27.23
N ASN A 197 23.72 -0.10 27.50
CA ASN A 197 24.76 0.05 28.53
C ASN A 197 25.86 -0.99 28.31
#